data_AF-A0A7S2YAK1-F1
#
_entry.id   AF-A0A7S2YAK1-F1
#
_cell.length_a   1.000
_cell.length_b   1.000
_cell.length_c   1.000
_cell.angle_alpha   90.00
_cell.angle_beta   90.00
_cell.angle_gamma   90.00
#
_symmetry.space_group_name_H-M   'P 1'
#
loop_
_entity.id
_entity.type
_entity.pdbx_description
1 polymer ?
#
loop_
_entity_poly.entity_id
_entity_poly.type
_entity_poly.pdbx_seq_one_letter_code
_entity_poly.pdbx_strand_id
1 'polypeptide(L)'
;GAAMAGLAYVCVRAVGDRASALVMVLYYGAVSLPVAVVGSVLFIGTWDVLSIDGVWNTFLTLCIGLLGVSTQWFINLGLQNENAATASLATSTQIVWTYFFELIFLHEGLNGWSLAGTALIVGYMLVVAVKKMKDMENDNLPTSVDKEET
;
A
#
# COMPACT_ATOMS: atom_id res chain seq x y z
N GLY A 1 -7.72 11.21 -0.17
CA GLY A 1 -7.01 9.95 -0.44
C GLY A 1 -7.71 8.75 0.19
N ALA A 2 -7.72 8.65 1.52
CA ALA A 2 -8.14 7.44 2.25
C ALA A 2 -9.54 6.89 1.88
N ALA A 3 -10.55 7.76 1.72
CA ALA A 3 -11.89 7.33 1.32
C ALA A 3 -11.93 6.69 -0.09
N MET A 4 -11.16 7.24 -1.05
CA MET A 4 -11.08 6.67 -2.40
C MET A 4 -10.32 5.34 -2.41
N ALA A 5 -9.26 5.21 -1.60
CA ALA A 5 -8.53 3.94 -1.47
C ALA A 5 -9.42 2.84 -0.90
N GLY A 6 -10.21 3.15 0.13
CA GLY A 6 -11.20 2.21 0.68
C GLY A 6 -12.24 1.78 -0.36
N LEU A 7 -12.80 2.74 -1.10
CA LEU A 7 -13.74 2.44 -2.20
C LEU A 7 -13.09 1.58 -3.30
N ALA A 8 -11.86 1.89 -3.69
CA ALA A 8 -11.14 1.12 -4.70
C ALA A 8 -10.94 -0.34 -4.25
N TYR A 9 -10.55 -0.58 -3.00
CA TYR A 9 -10.39 -1.95 -2.48
C TYR A 9 -11.72 -2.72 -2.44
N VAL A 10 -12.81 -2.05 -2.07
CA VAL A 10 -14.16 -2.66 -2.10
C VAL A 10 -14.56 -3.00 -3.54
N CYS A 11 -14.32 -2.11 -4.50
CA CYS A 11 -14.60 -2.35 -5.93
C CYS A 11 -13.77 -3.50 -6.51
N VAL A 12 -12.46 -3.56 -6.22
CA VAL A 12 -11.58 -4.64 -6.69
C VAL A 12 -12.07 -5.99 -6.16
N ARG A 13 -12.51 -6.04 -4.90
CA ARG A 13 -13.10 -7.24 -4.31
C ARG A 13 -14.46 -7.60 -4.89
N ALA A 14 -15.30 -6.61 -5.20
CA ALA A 14 -16.60 -6.84 -5.81
C ALA A 14 -16.49 -7.47 -7.21
N VAL A 15 -15.38 -7.25 -7.92
CA VAL A 15 -15.10 -7.91 -9.20
C VAL A 15 -14.75 -9.39 -9.02
N GLY A 16 -14.09 -9.75 -7.91
CA GLY A 16 -13.85 -11.14 -7.51
C GLY A 16 -13.16 -12.02 -8.57
N ASP A 17 -13.38 -13.33 -8.49
CA ASP A 17 -12.76 -14.39 -9.32
C ASP A 17 -13.18 -14.37 -10.82
N ARG A 18 -14.00 -13.38 -11.21
CA ARG A 18 -14.54 -13.24 -12.57
C ARG A 18 -13.51 -12.69 -13.56
N ALA A 19 -12.46 -12.04 -13.07
CA ALA A 19 -11.44 -11.40 -13.89
C ALA A 19 -10.04 -11.74 -13.36
N SER A 20 -9.15 -12.20 -14.25
CA SER A 20 -7.77 -12.52 -13.88
C SER A 20 -7.07 -11.28 -13.29
N ALA A 21 -6.38 -11.41 -12.14
CA ALA A 21 -5.69 -10.31 -11.45
C ALA A 21 -4.75 -9.50 -12.36
N LEU A 22 -4.21 -10.14 -13.40
CA LEU A 22 -3.36 -9.54 -14.43
C LEU A 22 -4.10 -8.44 -15.22
N VAL A 23 -5.40 -8.63 -15.48
CA VAL A 23 -6.26 -7.66 -16.18
C VAL A 23 -6.44 -6.39 -15.34
N MET A 24 -6.61 -6.51 -14.02
CA MET A 24 -6.69 -5.35 -13.12
C MET A 24 -5.40 -4.52 -13.11
N VAL A 25 -4.25 -5.18 -13.11
CA VAL A 25 -2.95 -4.50 -13.18
C VAL A 25 -2.77 -3.80 -14.52
N LEU A 26 -3.20 -4.42 -15.61
CA LEU A 26 -3.16 -3.82 -16.95
C LEU A 26 -4.07 -2.59 -17.06
N TYR A 27 -5.30 -2.66 -16.55
CA TYR A 27 -6.21 -1.49 -16.52
C TYR A 27 -5.66 -0.37 -15.66
N TYR A 28 -5.07 -0.69 -14.51
CA TYR A 28 -4.43 0.30 -13.65
C TYR A 28 -3.32 1.04 -14.42
N GLY A 29 -2.43 0.30 -15.10
CA GLY A 29 -1.38 0.88 -15.94
C GLY A 29 -1.93 1.72 -17.10
N ALA A 30 -2.96 1.22 -17.79
CA ALA A 30 -3.57 1.91 -18.92
C ALA A 30 -4.23 3.24 -18.53
N VAL A 31 -4.80 3.33 -17.32
CA VAL A 31 -5.38 4.58 -16.80
C VAL A 31 -4.31 5.47 -16.18
N SER A 32 -3.31 4.91 -15.51
CA SER A 32 -2.28 5.70 -14.82
C SER A 32 -1.36 6.43 -15.80
N LEU A 33 -1.06 5.86 -16.97
CA LEU A 33 -0.20 6.50 -17.98
C LEU A 33 -0.74 7.86 -18.46
N PRO A 34 -1.97 7.98 -18.99
CA PRO A 34 -2.52 9.27 -19.40
C PRO A 34 -2.71 10.22 -18.21
N VAL A 35 -3.09 9.72 -17.03
CA VAL A 35 -3.21 10.54 -15.81
C VAL A 35 -1.85 11.11 -15.39
N ALA A 36 -0.77 10.34 -15.49
CA ALA A 36 0.58 10.81 -15.19
C ALA A 36 1.04 11.88 -16.18
N VAL A 37 0.76 11.70 -17.48
CA VAL A 37 1.08 12.71 -18.51
C VAL A 37 0.31 14.01 -18.27
N VAL A 38 -1.01 13.91 -18.07
CA VAL A 38 -1.86 15.09 -17.80
C VAL A 38 -1.46 15.76 -16.48
N GLY A 39 -1.16 14.98 -15.44
CA GLY A 39 -0.68 15.50 -14.16
C GLY A 39 0.64 16.25 -14.31
N SER A 40 1.61 15.71 -15.05
CA SER A 40 2.88 16.39 -15.30
C SER A 40 2.68 17.74 -16.00
N VAL A 41 1.82 17.78 -17.02
CA VAL A 41 1.51 19.02 -17.74
C VAL A 41 0.83 20.05 -16.83
N LEU A 42 -0.10 19.63 -15.96
CA LEU A 42 -0.84 20.54 -15.08
C LEU A 42 -0.01 21.07 -13.91
N PHE A 43 0.88 20.26 -13.31
CA PHE A 43 1.61 20.64 -12.11
C PHE A 43 3.01 21.19 -12.38
N ILE A 44 3.72 20.64 -13.37
CA ILE A 44 5.11 21.01 -13.69
C ILE A 44 5.17 21.91 -14.93
N GLY A 45 4.13 21.91 -15.77
CA GLY A 45 4.04 22.80 -16.94
C GLY A 45 4.95 22.39 -18.10
N THR A 46 5.67 21.27 -17.98
CA THR A 46 6.54 20.73 -19.02
C THR A 46 5.92 19.47 -19.64
N TRP A 47 6.13 19.31 -20.94
CA TRP A 47 5.77 18.10 -21.68
C TRP A 47 6.78 16.96 -21.49
N ASP A 48 7.82 17.22 -20.72
CA ASP A 48 8.96 16.33 -20.59
C ASP A 48 8.78 15.33 -19.45
N VAL A 49 7.88 14.38 -19.69
CA VAL A 49 7.57 13.29 -18.75
C VAL A 49 8.65 12.19 -18.80
N LEU A 50 9.54 12.26 -19.79
CA LEU A 50 10.42 11.14 -20.18
C LEU A 50 11.91 11.51 -20.30
N SER A 51 12.31 12.78 -20.13
CA SER A 51 13.72 13.12 -19.94
C SER A 51 14.23 12.56 -18.62
N ILE A 52 14.71 11.33 -18.71
CA ILE A 52 15.52 10.69 -17.68
C ILE A 52 16.97 10.82 -18.15
N ASP A 53 17.69 11.76 -17.55
CA ASP A 53 19.10 11.94 -17.83
C ASP A 53 19.91 10.78 -17.24
N GLY A 54 20.59 10.03 -18.12
CA GLY A 54 21.57 9.00 -17.76
C GLY A 54 21.03 7.57 -17.75
N VAL A 55 21.81 6.66 -18.36
CA VAL A 55 21.49 5.23 -18.48
C VAL A 55 21.21 4.57 -17.12
N TRP A 56 21.93 4.99 -16.08
CA TRP A 56 21.74 4.48 -14.72
C TRP A 56 20.38 4.85 -14.13
N ASN A 57 19.94 6.10 -14.35
CA ASN A 57 18.66 6.58 -13.83
C ASN A 57 17.49 5.94 -14.58
N THR A 58 17.63 5.73 -15.89
CA THR A 58 16.67 4.97 -16.70
C THR A 58 16.55 3.53 -16.24
N PHE A 59 17.67 2.88 -15.93
CA PHE A 59 17.68 1.51 -15.41
C PHE A 59 16.98 1.42 -14.05
N LEU A 60 17.30 2.31 -13.10
CA LEU A 60 16.64 2.35 -11.79
C LEU A 60 15.13 2.61 -11.92
N THR A 61 14.73 3.52 -12.80
CA THR A 61 13.31 3.84 -13.05
C THR A 61 12.57 2.63 -13.62
N LEU A 62 13.19 1.89 -14.53
CA LEU A 62 12.63 0.65 -15.07
C LEU A 62 12.51 -0.42 -13.97
N CYS A 63 13.51 -0.59 -13.11
CA CYS A 63 13.45 -1.51 -11.97
C CYS A 63 12.31 -1.16 -11.01
N ILE A 64 12.15 0.12 -10.65
CA ILE A 64 11.05 0.56 -9.77
C ILE A 64 9.69 0.33 -10.45
N GLY A 65 9.59 0.59 -11.76
CA GLY A 65 8.39 0.28 -12.54
C GLY A 65 8.03 -1.20 -12.51
N LEU A 66 8.99 -2.09 -12.75
CA LEU A 66 8.78 -3.54 -12.68
C LEU A 66 8.37 -3.99 -11.28
N LEU A 67 9.08 -3.54 -10.24
CA LEU A 67 8.73 -3.85 -8.85
C LEU A 67 7.35 -3.30 -8.46
N GLY A 68 6.98 -2.13 -8.96
CA GLY A 68 5.67 -1.53 -8.76
C GLY A 68 4.55 -2.36 -9.39
N VAL A 69 4.73 -2.82 -10.63
CA VAL A 69 3.79 -3.72 -11.32
C VAL A 69 3.65 -5.06 -10.57
N SER A 70 4.77 -5.65 -10.13
CA SER A 70 4.74 -6.87 -9.31
C SER A 70 4.01 -6.65 -7.99
N THR A 71 4.25 -5.53 -7.31
CA THR A 71 3.55 -5.16 -6.07
C THR A 71 2.04 -5.05 -6.28
N GLN A 72 1.62 -4.36 -7.34
CA GLN A 72 0.21 -4.20 -7.68
C GLN A 72 -0.45 -5.54 -8.01
N TRP A 73 0.28 -6.45 -8.67
CA TRP A 73 -0.18 -7.81 -8.90
C TRP A 73 -0.42 -8.54 -7.57
N PHE A 74 0.58 -8.61 -6.68
CA PHE A 74 0.44 -9.31 -5.40
C PHE A 74 -0.68 -8.74 -4.53
N ILE A 75 -0.85 -7.41 -4.50
CA ILE A 75 -1.95 -6.75 -3.80
C ILE A 75 -3.30 -7.21 -4.36
N ASN A 76 -3.48 -7.14 -5.68
CA ASN A 76 -4.74 -7.56 -6.30
C ASN A 76 -5.01 -9.05 -6.12
N LEU A 77 -3.99 -9.90 -6.21
CA LEU A 77 -4.12 -11.33 -6.00
C LEU A 77 -4.48 -11.65 -4.54
N GLY A 78 -3.80 -11.03 -3.57
CA GLY A 78 -4.09 -11.19 -2.16
C GLY A 78 -5.48 -10.68 -1.78
N LEU A 79 -5.92 -9.55 -2.34
CA LEU A 79 -7.27 -9.02 -2.12
C LEU A 79 -8.38 -9.93 -2.65
N GLN A 80 -8.12 -10.65 -3.74
CA GLN A 80 -9.07 -11.58 -4.38
C GLN A 80 -9.10 -12.95 -3.68
N ASN A 81 -7.94 -13.44 -3.23
CA ASN A 81 -7.81 -14.80 -2.69
C ASN A 81 -8.08 -14.89 -1.18
N GLU A 82 -8.00 -13.76 -0.45
CA GLU A 82 -8.09 -13.72 1.02
C GLU A 82 -9.31 -12.94 1.54
N ASN A 83 -9.79 -13.35 2.71
CA ASN A 83 -10.95 -12.74 3.38
C ASN A 83 -10.74 -11.24 3.70
N ALA A 84 -11.86 -10.52 3.87
CA ALA A 84 -11.91 -9.09 4.14
C ALA A 84 -10.99 -8.68 5.30
N ALA A 85 -11.05 -9.46 6.37
CA ALA A 85 -10.22 -9.32 7.56
C ALA A 85 -8.72 -9.45 7.23
N THR A 86 -8.30 -10.52 6.56
CA THR A 86 -6.88 -10.80 6.25
C THR A 86 -6.22 -9.69 5.44
N ALA A 87 -6.86 -9.17 4.38
CA ALA A 87 -6.23 -8.08 3.63
C ALA A 87 -6.12 -6.79 4.43
N SER A 88 -7.06 -6.50 5.33
CA SER A 88 -6.94 -5.34 6.23
C SER A 88 -5.75 -5.50 7.18
N LEU A 89 -5.44 -6.73 7.61
CA LEU A 89 -4.28 -7.06 8.43
C LEU A 89 -2.98 -6.90 7.62
N ALA A 90 -2.95 -7.39 6.38
CA ALA A 90 -1.81 -7.26 5.48
C ALA A 90 -1.45 -5.80 5.20
N THR A 91 -2.42 -4.96 4.83
CA THR A 91 -2.20 -3.54 4.54
C THR A 91 -1.61 -2.79 5.72
N SER A 92 -1.96 -3.16 6.95
CA SER A 92 -1.43 -2.46 8.11
C SER A 92 -0.09 -2.97 8.60
N THR A 93 0.20 -4.25 8.37
CA THR A 93 1.56 -4.78 8.55
C THR A 93 2.52 -4.13 7.56
N GLN A 94 2.08 -3.88 6.33
CA GLN A 94 2.86 -3.13 5.33
C GLN A 94 3.30 -1.77 5.86
N ILE A 95 2.44 -1.03 6.57
CA ILE A 95 2.81 0.28 7.13
C ILE A 95 3.96 0.13 8.14
N VAL A 96 3.96 -0.93 8.95
CA VAL A 96 5.05 -1.23 9.90
C VAL A 96 6.36 -1.46 9.16
N TRP A 97 6.32 -2.18 8.05
CA TRP A 97 7.50 -2.47 7.25
C TRP A 97 8.04 -1.27 6.49
N THR A 98 7.16 -0.43 5.94
CA THR A 98 7.54 0.87 5.35
C THR A 98 8.28 1.72 6.37
N TYR A 99 7.74 1.82 7.58
CA TYR A 99 8.36 2.60 8.64
C TYR A 99 9.72 2.05 9.07
N PHE A 100 9.85 0.73 9.18
CA PHE A 100 11.12 0.09 9.49
C PHE A 100 12.19 0.38 8.44
N PHE A 101 11.84 0.32 7.15
CA PHE A 101 12.77 0.72 6.08
C PHE A 101 13.08 2.21 6.09
N GLU A 102 12.10 3.07 6.35
CA GLU A 102 12.30 4.50 6.47
C GLU A 102 13.35 4.84 7.54
N LEU A 103 13.27 4.19 8.72
CA LEU A 103 14.28 4.34 9.77
C LEU A 103 15.69 3.93 9.32
N ILE A 104 15.80 2.84 8.55
CA ILE A 104 17.08 2.31 8.10
C ILE A 104 17.67 3.14 6.95
N PHE A 105 16.84 3.66 6.04
CA PHE A 105 17.33 4.34 4.85
C PHE A 105 17.47 5.84 5.03
N LEU A 106 16.59 6.49 5.80
CA LEU A 106 16.51 7.94 5.80
C LEU A 106 17.65 8.59 6.60
N HIS A 107 18.24 7.91 7.60
CA HIS A 107 19.43 8.33 8.39
C HIS A 107 19.63 9.85 8.50
N GLU A 108 18.54 10.59 8.74
CA GLU A 108 18.52 12.03 8.48
C GLU A 108 19.29 12.77 9.57
N GLY A 109 20.04 13.80 9.19
CA GLY A 109 20.78 14.65 10.12
C GLY A 109 19.84 15.30 11.12
N LEU A 110 19.99 14.93 12.39
CA LEU A 110 19.16 15.31 13.53
C LEU A 110 18.91 16.83 13.62
N ASN A 111 17.79 17.28 13.05
CA ASN A 111 17.14 18.53 13.41
C ASN A 111 15.95 18.20 14.32
N GLY A 112 15.75 18.94 15.41
CA GLY A 112 14.76 18.61 16.45
C GLY A 112 13.32 18.46 15.94
N TRP A 113 12.97 19.12 14.84
CA TRP A 113 11.67 18.98 14.18
C TRP A 113 11.51 17.67 13.39
N SER A 114 12.58 17.18 12.75
CA SER A 114 12.55 15.86 12.07
C SER A 114 12.41 14.75 13.12
N LEU A 115 13.13 14.86 14.25
CA LEU A 115 13.02 13.92 15.36
C LEU A 115 11.60 13.85 15.95
N ALA A 116 10.93 14.99 16.08
CA ALA A 116 9.54 15.05 16.54
C ALA A 116 8.57 14.37 15.55
N GLY A 117 8.79 14.58 14.24
CA GLY A 117 8.03 13.90 13.19
C GLY A 117 8.23 12.39 13.23
N THR A 118 9.48 11.93 13.30
CA THR A 118 9.81 10.50 13.42
C THR A 118 9.18 9.89 14.67
N ALA A 119 9.30 10.54 15.84
CA ALA A 119 8.73 10.04 17.09
C ALA A 119 7.20 9.91 17.04
N LEU A 120 6.51 10.86 16.41
CA LEU A 120 5.06 10.81 16.21
C LEU A 120 4.66 9.63 15.31
N ILE A 121 5.43 9.39 14.24
CA ILE A 121 5.21 8.25 13.35
C ILE A 121 5.47 6.94 14.09
N VAL A 122 6.58 6.78 14.85
CA VAL A 122 6.81 5.60 15.71
C VAL A 122 5.60 5.34 16.61
N GLY A 123 5.16 6.38 17.33
CA GLY A 123 4.09 6.27 18.32
C GLY A 123 2.78 5.80 17.69
N TYR A 124 2.40 6.40 16.57
CA TYR A 124 1.21 5.97 15.83
C TYR A 124 1.33 4.53 15.32
N MET A 125 2.49 4.15 14.80
CA MET A 125 2.76 2.81 14.31
C MET A 125 2.69 1.74 15.39
N LEU A 126 3.21 2.01 16.58
CA LEU A 126 3.08 1.14 17.74
C LEU A 126 1.61 0.97 18.16
N VAL A 127 0.84 2.07 18.19
CA VAL A 127 -0.60 2.01 18.52
C VAL A 127 -1.37 1.18 17.52
N VAL A 128 -1.10 1.34 16.21
CA VAL A 128 -1.74 0.55 15.15
C VAL A 128 -1.35 -0.92 15.25
N ALA A 129 -0.07 -1.22 15.49
CA ALA A 129 0.40 -2.58 15.67
C ALA A 129 -0.29 -3.26 16.87
N VAL A 130 -0.34 -2.60 18.03
CA VAL A 130 -0.98 -3.14 19.24
C VAL A 130 -2.48 -3.35 19.05
N LYS A 131 -3.19 -2.38 18.46
CA LYS A 131 -4.62 -2.56 18.14
C LYS A 131 -4.85 -3.78 17.26
N LYS A 132 -3.99 -3.98 16.25
CA LYS A 132 -4.12 -5.12 15.34
C LYS A 132 -3.79 -6.46 15.97
N MET A 133 -2.79 -6.52 16.83
CA MET A 133 -2.51 -7.74 17.59
C MET A 133 -3.71 -8.12 18.45
N LYS A 134 -4.38 -7.13 19.06
CA LYS A 134 -5.60 -7.36 19.84
C LYS A 134 -6.80 -7.78 19.00
N ASP A 135 -6.99 -7.18 17.82
CA ASP A 135 -8.06 -7.58 16.90
C ASP A 135 -7.86 -9.00 16.38
N MET A 136 -6.61 -9.41 16.09
CA MET A 136 -6.26 -10.78 15.73
C MET A 136 -6.50 -11.75 16.89
N GLU A 137 -6.11 -11.40 18.12
CA GLU A 137 -6.37 -12.23 19.31
C GLU A 137 -7.87 -12.45 19.53
N ASN A 138 -8.68 -11.41 19.28
CA ASN A 138 -10.12 -11.45 19.47
C ASN A 138 -10.86 -12.26 18.37
N ASP A 139 -10.33 -12.30 17.14
CA ASP A 139 -10.86 -13.13 16.03
C ASP A 139 -10.47 -14.62 16.17
N ASN A 140 -9.35 -14.91 16.85
CA ASN A 140 -8.89 -16.28 17.13
C ASN A 140 -9.49 -16.86 18.43
N LEU A 141 -10.26 -16.09 19.21
CA LEU A 141 -11.07 -16.63 20.29
C LEU A 141 -12.33 -17.26 19.68
N PRO A 142 -12.49 -18.60 19.71
CA PRO A 142 -13.68 -19.22 19.18
C PRO A 142 -14.90 -18.68 19.91
N THR A 143 -15.96 -18.50 19.15
CA THR A 143 -17.35 -18.35 19.59
C THR A 143 -17.84 -19.62 20.33
N SER A 144 -16.99 -20.29 21.10
CA SER A 144 -17.28 -21.51 21.85
C SER A 144 -17.81 -21.24 23.26
N VAL A 145 -18.24 -20.01 23.58
CA VAL A 145 -18.87 -19.72 24.88
C VAL A 145 -20.39 -19.47 24.77
N ASP A 146 -20.95 -19.24 23.57
CA ASP A 146 -22.40 -18.96 23.43
C ASP A 146 -23.24 -20.15 22.93
N LYS A 147 -22.86 -21.39 23.23
CA LYS A 147 -23.73 -22.59 23.00
C LYS A 147 -23.75 -23.63 24.11
N GLU A 148 -23.19 -23.38 25.29
CA GLU A 148 -23.21 -24.34 26.42
C GLU A 148 -23.81 -23.83 27.73
N GLU A 149 -24.62 -22.76 27.71
CA GLU A 149 -25.54 -22.50 28.82
C GLU A 149 -26.98 -22.36 28.29
N THR A 150 -27.68 -23.49 28.39
CA THR A 150 -29.09 -23.69 28.78
C THR A 150 -30.06 -22.52 28.68
#